data_AF-A0A450ZDJ9-F1
#
_entry.id   AF-A0A450ZDJ9-F1
#
_cell.length_a   1.000
_cell.length_b   1.000
_cell.length_c   1.000
_cell.angle_alpha   90.00
_cell.angle_beta   90.00
_cell.angle_gamma   90.00
#
_symmetry.space_group_name_H-M   'P 1'
#
loop_
_entity.id
_entity.type
_entity.pdbx_description
1 polymer ?
#
loop_
_entity_poly.entity_id
_entity_poly.type
_entity_poly.pdbx_seq_one_letter_code
_entity_poly.pdbx_strand_id
1 'polypeptide(L)'
;MSIGKTLTILLVCAFFLSACMPTNNRPDFTRVGPPLSSSLSKANVDEQGVPRPKLDVVIPVFDPGLPEDPDDYEEEGVWPELRRAEANRFAYKLKDALEKTEVFGAVRITPDQSATSDLYILGRIDKSNGEEIEIDLEVLDISGRVWLDKSFDHKVKAYFYKNQRNKGKDPYDPVFKKAATKIVQELKQYPAKDLDNLRYLADLRFGANFSDDAFMQHMKMEDGRITLTGKPAEDDPMLRRVKAIRVRDQLFIDGLQANYSTFSQRMNDSYSVWQEQSSLEVKAEREAKAKAAREAIGGALLLGLGVFSAVAGSQSDSSIGSAAGTAGAVVGGMAGAALLHESFKTSKEAKLHRDTLDELGESLDMELAPQVIKYEKETVKLTGDAKEQFAQWRAFLKKIYEQEATPDVQL
;
A
#
# COMPACT_ATOMS: atom_id res chain seq x y z
N MET A 1 55.98 22.35 -65.62
CA MET A 1 57.25 22.53 -64.88
C MET A 1 57.18 21.66 -63.64
N SER A 2 58.03 20.63 -63.58
CA SER A 2 58.50 19.85 -62.40
C SER A 2 57.47 19.40 -61.35
N ILE A 3 57.07 18.11 -61.32
CA ILE A 3 57.57 17.02 -60.43
C ILE A 3 56.99 17.15 -59.00
N GLY A 4 56.35 16.15 -58.39
CA GLY A 4 56.67 14.73 -58.47
C GLY A 4 55.51 13.76 -58.29
N LYS A 5 55.76 12.57 -58.83
CA LYS A 5 54.95 11.36 -58.80
C LYS A 5 55.38 10.52 -57.59
N THR A 6 54.41 9.90 -56.94
CA THR A 6 54.53 8.54 -56.37
C THR A 6 53.13 7.91 -56.54
N LEU A 7 52.96 7.01 -57.53
CA LEU A 7 53.03 5.54 -57.38
C LEU A 7 52.02 5.06 -56.32
N THR A 8 51.04 4.17 -56.54
CA THR A 8 50.86 2.99 -57.42
C THR A 8 49.38 2.57 -57.18
N ILE A 9 48.52 2.34 -58.20
CA ILE A 9 48.07 1.00 -58.68
C ILE A 9 47.45 0.16 -57.53
N LEU A 10 46.22 -0.38 -57.54
CA LEU A 10 45.28 -0.78 -58.60
C LEU A 10 44.03 -1.39 -57.92
N LEU A 11 42.92 -1.50 -58.67
CA LEU A 11 41.96 -2.65 -58.64
C LEU A 11 41.04 -2.72 -57.39
N VAL A 12 39.71 -2.89 -57.43
CA VAL A 12 38.88 -3.91 -58.12
C VAL A 12 37.41 -3.48 -58.01
N CYS A 13 36.72 -3.59 -59.15
CA CYS A 13 35.35 -4.06 -59.44
C CYS A 13 34.16 -3.93 -58.45
N ALA A 14 33.06 -3.48 -59.07
CA ALA A 14 31.74 -4.11 -59.10
C ALA A 14 30.93 -4.18 -57.79
N PHE A 15 30.11 -3.15 -57.61
CA PHE A 15 28.82 -3.22 -56.92
C PHE A 15 27.90 -4.23 -57.60
N PHE A 16 27.76 -5.43 -57.02
CA PHE A 16 26.52 -6.23 -57.01
C PHE A 16 26.65 -7.30 -55.93
N LEU A 17 26.20 -7.01 -54.71
CA LEU A 17 25.85 -8.04 -53.75
C LEU A 17 24.50 -7.72 -53.11
N SER A 18 23.56 -8.57 -53.50
CA SER A 18 22.23 -8.86 -52.96
C SER A 18 22.06 -8.53 -51.48
N ALA A 19 21.04 -7.74 -51.17
CA ALA A 19 20.51 -7.64 -49.83
C ALA A 19 19.85 -8.98 -49.47
N CYS A 20 20.55 -9.80 -48.69
CA CYS A 20 19.92 -10.85 -47.89
C CYS A 20 19.16 -10.16 -46.75
N MET A 21 17.86 -9.92 -46.92
CA MET A 21 16.98 -9.76 -45.77
C MET A 21 16.98 -11.07 -44.99
N PRO A 22 17.32 -11.10 -43.68
CA PRO A 22 17.04 -12.27 -42.87
C PRO A 22 15.52 -12.36 -42.69
N THR A 23 14.87 -13.15 -43.55
CA THR A 23 13.52 -13.65 -43.29
C THR A 23 13.61 -14.53 -42.05
N ASN A 24 13.27 -13.96 -40.89
CA ASN A 24 13.20 -14.68 -39.64
C ASN A 24 11.92 -15.54 -39.63
N ASN A 25 11.86 -16.53 -40.52
CA ASN A 25 10.88 -17.61 -40.49
C ASN A 25 11.29 -18.56 -39.35
N ARG A 26 11.04 -18.14 -38.10
CA ARG A 26 10.99 -19.08 -36.99
C ARG A 26 9.64 -19.79 -37.05
N PRO A 27 9.60 -21.12 -36.94
CA PRO A 27 8.34 -21.86 -36.89
C PRO A 27 7.47 -21.32 -35.74
N ASP A 28 6.19 -21.15 -36.03
CA ASP A 28 5.11 -20.72 -35.13
C ASP A 28 4.95 -21.73 -33.97
N PHE A 29 5.87 -21.68 -33.01
CA PHE A 29 5.93 -22.59 -31.86
C PHE A 29 5.01 -22.15 -30.71
N THR A 30 4.18 -21.11 -30.90
CA THR A 30 3.41 -20.48 -29.82
C THR A 30 2.01 -20.09 -30.26
N ARG A 31 1.29 -21.00 -30.91
CA ARG A 31 -0.16 -20.82 -31.09
C ARG A 31 -0.94 -21.09 -29.81
N VAL A 32 -0.39 -21.96 -28.94
CA VAL A 32 -0.82 -22.22 -27.55
C VAL A 32 0.39 -22.71 -26.74
N GLY A 33 0.39 -22.52 -25.42
CA GLY A 33 1.44 -22.96 -24.50
C GLY A 33 2.40 -21.85 -24.06
N PRO A 34 3.10 -22.01 -22.91
CA PRO A 34 4.04 -21.03 -22.41
C PRO A 34 5.21 -20.89 -23.39
N PRO A 35 5.67 -19.68 -23.69
CA PRO A 35 6.82 -19.48 -24.55
C PRO A 35 8.10 -19.99 -23.84
N LEU A 36 9.16 -20.23 -24.62
CA LEU A 36 10.43 -20.72 -24.07
C LEU A 36 10.92 -19.80 -22.94
N SER A 37 11.45 -20.36 -21.85
CA SER A 37 11.92 -19.59 -20.68
C SER A 37 12.91 -18.48 -21.03
N SER A 38 13.70 -18.67 -22.09
CA SER A 38 14.64 -17.68 -22.64
C SER A 38 13.99 -16.43 -23.24
N SER A 39 12.70 -16.49 -23.57
CA SER A 39 11.92 -15.37 -24.09
C SER A 39 11.13 -14.61 -23.02
N LEU A 40 11.02 -15.18 -21.81
CA LEU A 40 10.29 -14.60 -20.67
C LEU A 40 11.17 -13.75 -19.75
N SER A 41 12.50 -13.86 -19.86
CA SER A 41 13.43 -13.16 -18.98
C SER A 41 13.78 -11.76 -19.51
N LYS A 42 12.96 -10.75 -19.18
CA LYS A 42 13.53 -9.41 -18.94
C LYS A 42 14.23 -9.49 -17.59
N ALA A 43 15.53 -9.74 -17.59
CA ALA A 43 16.31 -9.79 -16.35
C ALA A 43 16.23 -8.41 -15.67
N ASN A 44 15.81 -8.38 -14.39
CA ASN A 44 15.92 -7.18 -13.56
C ASN A 44 17.40 -7.04 -13.21
N VAL A 45 18.14 -6.24 -13.98
CA VAL A 45 19.59 -6.07 -13.82
C VAL A 45 19.92 -4.66 -13.35
N ASP A 46 20.98 -4.53 -12.55
CA ASP A 46 21.52 -3.21 -12.20
C ASP A 46 22.22 -2.55 -13.40
N GLU A 47 22.77 -1.34 -13.18
CA GLU A 47 23.47 -0.58 -14.21
C GLU A 47 24.71 -1.32 -14.77
N GLN A 48 25.19 -2.33 -14.06
CA GLN A 48 26.33 -3.17 -14.42
C GLN A 48 25.91 -4.52 -15.03
N GLY A 49 24.60 -4.76 -15.22
CA GLY A 49 24.08 -5.99 -15.81
C GLY A 49 23.96 -7.16 -14.83
N VAL A 50 24.12 -6.94 -13.52
CA VAL A 50 23.98 -7.97 -12.49
C VAL A 50 22.51 -8.14 -12.11
N PRO A 51 21.97 -9.38 -12.10
CA PRO A 51 20.62 -9.63 -11.64
C PRO A 51 20.39 -9.07 -10.24
N ARG A 52 19.41 -8.18 -10.08
CA ARG A 52 18.95 -7.66 -8.80
C ARG A 52 17.81 -8.53 -8.29
N PRO A 53 17.93 -9.13 -7.10
CA PRO A 53 16.81 -9.81 -6.49
C PRO A 53 15.69 -8.80 -6.20
N LYS A 54 14.46 -9.25 -6.38
CA LYS A 54 13.28 -8.49 -5.98
C LYS A 54 12.98 -8.79 -4.52
N LEU A 55 12.72 -7.74 -3.74
CA LEU A 55 12.32 -7.88 -2.33
C LEU A 55 10.81 -8.06 -2.24
N ASP A 56 10.39 -9.01 -1.41
CA ASP A 56 9.00 -9.13 -0.97
C ASP A 56 8.69 -8.04 0.06
N VAL A 57 7.48 -7.50 -0.01
CA VAL A 57 7.02 -6.37 0.80
C VAL A 57 5.76 -6.78 1.54
N VAL A 58 5.69 -6.48 2.83
CA VAL A 58 4.43 -6.51 3.59
C VAL A 58 4.01 -5.10 3.98
N ILE A 59 2.72 -4.86 3.86
CA ILE A 59 2.05 -3.63 4.25
C ILE A 59 1.00 -4.02 5.29
N PRO A 60 1.33 -3.97 6.57
CA PRO A 60 0.32 -4.10 7.61
C PRO A 60 -0.83 -3.12 7.37
N VAL A 61 -2.05 -3.50 7.77
CA VAL A 61 -3.17 -2.54 7.82
C VAL A 61 -2.69 -1.27 8.53
N PHE A 62 -2.99 -0.11 7.95
CA PHE A 62 -2.47 1.15 8.49
C PHE A 62 -3.00 1.40 9.90
N ASP A 63 -2.24 2.16 10.68
CA ASP A 63 -2.77 2.80 11.86
C ASP A 63 -3.80 3.86 11.42
N PRO A 64 -5.07 3.78 11.87
CA PRO A 64 -6.07 4.79 11.55
C PRO A 64 -5.73 6.18 12.09
N GLY A 65 -4.82 6.29 13.06
CA GLY A 65 -4.46 7.57 13.68
C GLY A 65 -5.64 8.20 14.41
N LEU A 66 -6.43 7.38 15.11
CA LEU A 66 -7.50 7.85 15.96
C LEU A 66 -6.92 8.52 17.23
N PRO A 67 -7.51 9.64 17.69
CA PRO A 67 -7.23 10.18 19.02
C PRO A 67 -7.39 9.13 20.12
N GLU A 68 -6.59 9.25 21.19
CA GLU A 68 -6.68 8.31 22.33
C GLU A 68 -7.99 8.50 23.11
N ASP A 69 -8.47 9.75 23.21
CA ASP A 69 -9.73 10.09 23.84
C ASP A 69 -10.87 10.12 22.79
N PRO A 70 -11.92 9.30 22.93
CA PRO A 70 -13.08 9.34 22.04
C PRO A 70 -13.80 10.70 22.00
N ASP A 71 -13.69 11.50 23.06
CA ASP A 71 -14.30 12.84 23.09
C ASP A 71 -13.62 13.78 22.08
N ASP A 72 -12.35 13.54 21.75
CA ASP A 72 -11.60 14.34 20.76
C ASP A 72 -12.03 14.03 19.31
N TYR A 73 -12.77 12.93 19.06
CA TYR A 73 -13.20 12.57 17.70
C TYR A 73 -14.08 13.65 17.06
N GLU A 74 -15.04 14.18 17.80
CA GLU A 74 -15.91 15.24 17.29
C GLU A 74 -15.15 16.56 17.14
N GLU A 75 -14.30 16.91 18.12
CA GLU A 75 -13.51 18.14 18.10
C GLU A 75 -12.53 18.19 16.93
N GLU A 76 -11.89 17.07 16.62
CA GLU A 76 -10.95 16.93 15.52
C GLU A 76 -11.62 16.56 14.18
N GLY A 77 -12.94 16.35 14.17
CA GLY A 77 -13.70 15.95 12.98
C GLY A 77 -13.30 14.60 12.42
N VAL A 78 -12.86 13.69 13.29
CA VAL A 78 -12.49 12.32 12.95
C VAL A 78 -13.75 11.45 13.00
N TRP A 79 -14.10 10.84 11.87
CA TRP A 79 -15.12 9.80 11.82
C TRP A 79 -14.43 8.44 11.99
N PRO A 80 -14.53 7.79 13.17
CA PRO A 80 -13.68 6.66 13.50
C PRO A 80 -13.90 5.45 12.60
N GLU A 81 -15.15 5.11 12.30
CA GLU A 81 -15.54 3.99 11.45
C GLU A 81 -14.95 4.16 10.04
N LEU A 82 -15.12 5.35 9.47
CA LEU A 82 -14.52 5.69 8.19
C LEU A 82 -12.99 5.59 8.25
N ARG A 83 -12.35 6.16 9.27
CA ARG A 83 -10.89 6.19 9.36
C ARG A 83 -10.30 4.79 9.48
N ARG A 84 -10.98 3.90 10.19
CA ARG A 84 -10.59 2.49 10.29
C ARG A 84 -10.83 1.75 8.96
N ALA A 85 -11.90 2.04 8.22
CA ALA A 85 -12.08 1.52 6.86
C ALA A 85 -11.00 2.05 5.88
N GLU A 86 -10.62 3.32 6.02
CA GLU A 86 -9.54 3.95 5.26
C GLU A 86 -8.20 3.25 5.51
N ALA A 87 -7.91 2.77 6.73
CA ALA A 87 -6.68 2.04 7.01
C ALA A 87 -6.50 0.80 6.12
N ASN A 88 -7.55 0.00 5.95
CA ASN A 88 -7.56 -1.14 5.05
C ASN A 88 -7.45 -0.70 3.58
N ARG A 89 -8.24 0.32 3.19
CA ARG A 89 -8.23 0.84 1.83
C ARG A 89 -6.86 1.40 1.44
N PHE A 90 -6.21 2.14 2.32
CA PHE A 90 -4.95 2.84 2.05
C PHE A 90 -3.78 1.86 1.96
N ALA A 91 -3.76 0.81 2.79
CA ALA A 91 -2.84 -0.32 2.61
C ALA A 91 -2.99 -0.95 1.22
N TYR A 92 -4.23 -1.15 0.75
CA TYR A 92 -4.49 -1.65 -0.61
C TYR A 92 -4.08 -0.68 -1.72
N LYS A 93 -4.36 0.61 -1.57
CA LYS A 93 -3.94 1.63 -2.54
C LYS A 93 -2.43 1.73 -2.64
N LEU A 94 -1.71 1.60 -1.53
CA LEU A 94 -0.25 1.56 -1.53
C LEU A 94 0.28 0.27 -2.17
N LYS A 95 -0.32 -0.89 -1.87
CA LYS A 95 0.00 -2.17 -2.54
C LYS A 95 -0.13 -2.04 -4.05
N ASP A 96 -1.28 -1.58 -4.56
CA ASP A 96 -1.53 -1.41 -5.99
C ASP A 96 -0.52 -0.42 -6.62
N ALA A 97 -0.18 0.67 -5.94
CA ALA A 97 0.82 1.62 -6.41
C ALA A 97 2.23 1.01 -6.50
N LEU A 98 2.62 0.16 -5.54
CA LEU A 98 3.90 -0.54 -5.53
C LEU A 98 3.97 -1.66 -6.57
N GLU A 99 2.92 -2.46 -6.74
CA GLU A 99 2.86 -3.52 -7.74
C GLU A 99 3.01 -2.97 -9.17
N LYS A 100 2.39 -1.83 -9.46
CA LYS A 100 2.52 -1.11 -10.74
C LYS A 100 3.94 -0.65 -11.07
N THR A 101 4.84 -0.60 -10.08
CA THR A 101 6.26 -0.30 -10.34
C THR A 101 7.01 -1.47 -10.94
N GLU A 102 6.50 -2.70 -10.77
CA GLU A 102 7.10 -3.96 -11.23
C GLU A 102 8.52 -4.23 -10.71
N VAL A 103 9.03 -3.47 -9.72
CA VAL A 103 10.39 -3.66 -9.18
C VAL A 103 10.45 -4.54 -7.94
N PHE A 104 9.34 -4.70 -7.22
CA PHE A 104 9.23 -5.58 -6.05
C PHE A 104 8.85 -7.00 -6.45
N GLY A 105 9.02 -7.91 -5.48
CA GLY A 105 8.55 -9.28 -5.56
C GLY A 105 7.04 -9.31 -5.31
N ALA A 106 6.60 -10.13 -4.37
CA ALA A 106 5.23 -10.06 -3.89
C ALA A 106 5.06 -8.87 -2.94
N VAL A 107 4.00 -8.09 -3.14
CA VAL A 107 3.56 -7.04 -2.20
C VAL A 107 2.30 -7.56 -1.54
N ARG A 108 2.27 -7.67 -0.21
CA ARG A 108 1.15 -8.30 0.51
C ARG A 108 0.63 -7.39 1.60
N ILE A 109 -0.69 -7.30 1.74
CA ILE A 109 -1.30 -6.70 2.93
C ILE A 109 -1.37 -7.76 4.01
N THR A 110 -1.06 -7.39 5.25
CA THR A 110 -1.11 -8.29 6.40
C THR A 110 -1.95 -7.68 7.52
N PRO A 111 -2.60 -8.50 8.37
CA PRO A 111 -3.39 -7.99 9.48
C PRO A 111 -2.56 -7.15 10.46
N ASP A 112 -1.30 -7.54 10.66
CA ASP A 112 -0.36 -6.86 11.52
C ASP A 112 1.10 -7.03 11.03
N GLN A 113 2.04 -6.60 11.86
CA GLN A 113 3.48 -6.58 11.58
C GLN A 113 4.19 -7.93 11.82
N SER A 114 3.47 -8.96 12.28
CA SER A 114 4.08 -10.25 12.68
C SER A 114 4.44 -11.15 11.50
N ALA A 115 3.95 -10.85 10.30
CA ALA A 115 4.30 -11.55 9.08
C ALA A 115 5.80 -11.38 8.75
N THR A 116 6.42 -12.41 8.16
CA THR A 116 7.84 -12.31 7.77
C THR A 116 8.00 -11.89 6.31
N SER A 117 8.74 -10.81 6.08
CA SER A 117 8.99 -10.25 4.76
C SER A 117 10.41 -9.68 4.67
N ASP A 118 10.85 -9.31 3.47
CA ASP A 118 12.16 -8.66 3.30
C ASP A 118 12.07 -7.17 3.66
N LEU A 119 10.97 -6.52 3.29
CA LEU A 119 10.61 -5.15 3.67
C LEU A 119 9.21 -5.09 4.31
N TYR A 120 9.07 -4.12 5.21
CA TYR A 120 7.83 -3.75 5.88
C TYR A 120 7.56 -2.27 5.60
N ILE A 121 6.30 -1.94 5.32
CA ILE A 121 5.87 -0.55 5.19
C ILE A 121 4.76 -0.31 6.19
N LEU A 122 5.10 0.33 7.31
CA LEU A 122 4.16 0.75 8.33
C LEU A 122 3.56 2.08 7.89
N GLY A 123 2.23 2.16 7.88
CA GLY A 123 1.53 3.39 7.51
C GLY A 123 0.64 3.87 8.63
N ARG A 124 0.55 5.18 8.79
CA ARG A 124 -0.40 5.87 9.68
C ARG A 124 -1.15 6.93 8.89
N ILE A 125 -2.42 7.11 9.21
CA ILE A 125 -3.26 8.17 8.61
C ILE A 125 -3.29 9.37 9.56
N ASP A 126 -2.68 10.47 9.15
CA ASP A 126 -2.69 11.71 9.95
C ASP A 126 -3.83 12.63 9.53
N LYS A 127 -4.18 12.63 8.24
CA LYS A 127 -5.29 13.44 7.73
C LYS A 127 -6.02 12.74 6.59
N SER A 128 -7.35 12.76 6.64
CA SER A 128 -8.22 12.47 5.52
C SER A 128 -9.56 13.21 5.69
N ASN A 129 -9.87 14.15 4.80
CA ASN A 129 -11.07 14.99 4.91
C ASN A 129 -11.77 15.29 3.56
N GLY A 130 -11.44 14.54 2.51
CA GLY A 130 -11.94 14.71 1.15
C GLY A 130 -11.21 15.78 0.32
N GLU A 131 -10.70 16.86 0.93
CA GLU A 131 -9.86 17.86 0.22
C GLU A 131 -8.36 17.54 0.38
N GLU A 132 -7.95 17.07 1.55
CA GLU A 132 -6.56 16.85 1.94
C GLU A 132 -6.38 15.44 2.53
N ILE A 133 -5.28 14.81 2.13
CA ILE A 133 -4.79 13.54 2.68
C ILE A 133 -3.34 13.69 3.10
N GLU A 134 -2.99 13.13 4.25
CA GLU A 134 -1.64 13.06 4.80
C GLU A 134 -1.45 11.68 5.42
N ILE A 135 -0.42 10.96 4.98
CA ILE A 135 -0.03 9.65 5.48
C ILE A 135 1.45 9.65 5.86
N ASP A 136 1.75 9.15 7.05
CA ASP A 136 3.10 8.88 7.50
C ASP A 136 3.47 7.43 7.17
N LEU A 137 4.63 7.25 6.53
CA LEU A 137 5.14 5.94 6.16
C LEU A 137 6.54 5.71 6.73
N GLU A 138 6.68 4.61 7.45
CA GLU A 138 7.97 4.05 7.87
C GLU A 138 8.25 2.77 7.08
N VAL A 139 9.35 2.77 6.31
CA VAL A 139 9.83 1.61 5.56
C VAL A 139 11.05 1.05 6.25
N LEU A 140 10.96 -0.21 6.65
CA LEU A 140 12.02 -0.89 7.38
C LEU A 140 12.30 -2.25 6.76
N ASP A 141 13.57 -2.62 6.73
CA ASP A 141 14.00 -3.93 6.27
C ASP A 141 13.98 -4.96 7.41
N ILE A 142 14.08 -6.22 7.02
CA ILE A 142 14.13 -7.36 7.94
C ILE A 142 15.37 -7.38 8.85
N SER A 143 16.33 -6.45 8.72
CA SER A 143 17.42 -6.26 9.68
C SER A 143 17.06 -5.28 10.82
N GLY A 144 15.93 -4.58 10.71
CA GLY A 144 15.53 -3.49 11.60
C GLY A 144 16.11 -2.14 11.19
N ARG A 145 16.60 -2.00 9.95
CA ARG A 145 17.06 -0.70 9.43
C ARG A 145 15.89 0.02 8.76
N VAL A 146 15.65 1.25 9.21
CA VAL A 146 14.73 2.19 8.57
C VAL A 146 15.36 2.75 7.29
N TRP A 147 14.67 2.61 6.17
CA TRP A 147 15.04 3.14 4.85
C TRP A 147 14.36 4.48 4.59
N LEU A 148 13.16 4.66 5.12
CA LEU A 148 12.34 5.83 4.93
C LEU A 148 11.48 6.03 6.17
N ASP A 149 11.42 7.25 6.67
CA ASP A 149 10.43 7.71 7.64
C ASP A 149 9.99 9.09 7.15
N LYS A 150 8.79 9.15 6.57
CA LYS A 150 8.36 10.33 5.83
C LYS A 150 6.85 10.46 5.69
N SER A 151 6.38 11.69 5.89
CA SER A 151 5.02 12.11 5.54
C SER A 151 4.82 12.38 4.06
N PHE A 152 3.67 11.94 3.55
CA PHE A 152 3.21 12.17 2.20
C PHE A 152 1.84 12.84 2.21
N ASP A 153 1.81 14.07 1.69
CA ASP A 153 0.60 14.86 1.54
C ASP A 153 0.10 14.91 0.09
N HIS A 154 -1.22 15.08 -0.06
CA HIS A 154 -1.86 15.52 -1.29
C HIS A 154 -3.10 16.37 -1.02
N LYS A 155 -3.26 17.45 -1.80
CA LYS A 155 -4.48 18.27 -1.84
C LYS A 155 -5.23 18.08 -3.16
N VAL A 156 -6.44 17.56 -3.06
CA VAL A 156 -7.36 17.35 -4.17
C VAL A 156 -7.73 18.69 -4.78
N LYS A 157 -7.57 18.80 -6.11
CA LYS A 157 -7.89 20.04 -6.82
C LYS A 157 -9.40 20.13 -7.03
N ALA A 158 -9.98 21.32 -6.86
CA ALA A 158 -11.42 21.54 -7.01
C ALA A 158 -12.00 21.14 -8.38
N TYR A 159 -11.18 21.09 -9.44
CA TYR A 159 -11.64 20.64 -10.76
C TYR A 159 -11.67 19.12 -10.90
N PHE A 160 -11.15 18.36 -9.93
CA PHE A 160 -11.02 16.90 -10.01
C PHE A 160 -12.37 16.24 -10.33
N TYR A 161 -13.39 16.53 -9.53
CA TYR A 161 -14.76 15.98 -9.66
C TYR A 161 -15.50 16.50 -10.90
N LYS A 162 -15.15 17.68 -11.41
CA LYS A 162 -15.76 18.26 -12.61
C LYS A 162 -15.15 17.73 -13.92
N ASN A 163 -14.00 17.06 -13.85
CA ASN A 163 -13.28 16.61 -15.02
C ASN A 163 -13.70 15.19 -15.39
N GLN A 164 -14.35 15.03 -16.53
CA GLN A 164 -14.80 13.73 -17.03
C GLN A 164 -13.66 12.71 -17.20
N ARG A 165 -12.40 13.15 -17.39
CA ARG A 165 -11.22 12.27 -17.47
C ARG A 165 -10.83 11.64 -16.13
N ASN A 166 -11.41 12.11 -15.04
CA ASN A 166 -11.21 11.60 -13.69
C ASN A 166 -12.34 10.68 -13.23
N LYS A 167 -13.37 10.47 -14.05
CA LYS A 167 -14.47 9.57 -13.71
C LYS A 167 -13.93 8.17 -13.36
N GLY A 168 -14.27 7.69 -12.16
CA GLY A 168 -13.83 6.39 -11.63
C GLY A 168 -12.38 6.34 -11.13
N LYS A 169 -11.67 7.48 -11.08
CA LYS A 169 -10.36 7.58 -10.43
C LYS A 169 -10.53 8.04 -9.01
N ASP A 170 -9.64 7.60 -8.13
CA ASP A 170 -9.63 8.07 -6.74
C ASP A 170 -8.81 9.38 -6.66
N PRO A 171 -9.35 10.44 -6.05
CA PRO A 171 -8.64 11.71 -5.88
C PRO A 171 -7.38 11.59 -5.02
N TYR A 172 -7.26 10.53 -4.20
CA TYR A 172 -6.09 10.30 -3.36
C TYR A 172 -5.01 9.42 -4.01
N ASP A 173 -5.28 8.76 -5.15
CA ASP A 173 -4.26 7.97 -5.87
C ASP A 173 -2.88 8.67 -6.03
N PRO A 174 -2.78 10.01 -6.21
CA PRO A 174 -1.50 10.70 -6.27
C PRO A 174 -0.60 10.54 -5.04
N VAL A 175 -1.15 10.45 -3.82
CA VAL A 175 -0.33 10.32 -2.59
C VAL A 175 0.39 8.97 -2.56
N PHE A 176 -0.33 7.88 -2.87
CA PHE A 176 0.22 6.53 -2.92
C PHE A 176 1.25 6.38 -4.04
N LYS A 177 1.01 7.01 -5.20
CA LYS A 177 1.99 7.03 -6.29
C LYS A 177 3.27 7.78 -5.90
N LYS A 178 3.15 8.92 -5.18
CA LYS A 178 4.28 9.70 -4.66
C LYS A 178 5.09 8.86 -3.66
N ALA A 179 4.40 8.18 -2.73
CA ALA A 179 4.99 7.25 -1.79
C ALA A 179 5.74 6.10 -2.50
N ALA A 180 5.06 5.33 -3.35
CA ALA A 180 5.67 4.22 -4.09
C ALA A 180 6.91 4.65 -4.89
N THR A 181 6.84 5.82 -5.56
CA THR A 181 7.99 6.38 -6.29
C THR A 181 9.18 6.63 -5.36
N LYS A 182 8.95 7.19 -4.17
CA LYS A 182 10.01 7.45 -3.19
C LYS A 182 10.61 6.16 -2.64
N ILE A 183 9.78 5.16 -2.33
CA ILE A 183 10.24 3.85 -1.86
C ILE A 183 11.12 3.15 -2.92
N VAL A 184 10.74 3.23 -4.20
CA VAL A 184 11.59 2.74 -5.31
C VAL A 184 12.92 3.50 -5.41
N GLN A 185 12.95 4.80 -5.10
CA GLN A 185 14.20 5.56 -5.06
C GLN A 185 15.11 5.08 -3.93
N GLU A 186 14.57 4.76 -2.75
CA GLU A 186 15.37 4.19 -1.66
C GLU A 186 15.91 2.81 -2.03
N LEU A 187 15.08 1.91 -2.58
CA LEU A 187 15.50 0.58 -3.03
C LEU A 187 16.71 0.63 -3.98
N LYS A 188 16.74 1.61 -4.89
CA LYS A 188 17.82 1.74 -5.88
C LYS A 188 19.18 2.00 -5.26
N GLN A 189 19.25 2.58 -4.06
CA GLN A 189 20.51 2.92 -3.37
C GLN A 189 21.24 1.67 -2.84
N TYR A 190 20.56 0.53 -2.70
CA TYR A 190 21.13 -0.68 -2.12
C TYR A 190 21.71 -1.60 -3.19
N PRO A 191 22.97 -2.07 -3.08
CA PRO A 191 23.56 -2.97 -4.06
C PRO A 191 22.88 -4.34 -4.06
N ALA A 192 22.93 -5.05 -5.19
CA ALA A 192 22.28 -6.37 -5.35
C ALA A 192 22.64 -7.37 -4.25
N LYS A 193 23.90 -7.37 -3.80
CA LYS A 193 24.40 -8.22 -2.71
C LYS A 193 23.68 -7.98 -1.38
N ASP A 194 23.37 -6.72 -1.06
CA ASP A 194 22.69 -6.39 0.19
C ASP A 194 21.23 -6.84 0.14
N LEU A 195 20.58 -6.67 -1.02
CA LEU A 195 19.23 -7.18 -1.26
C LEU A 195 19.17 -8.72 -1.13
N ASP A 196 20.16 -9.44 -1.66
CA ASP A 196 20.26 -10.91 -1.50
C ASP A 196 20.48 -11.31 -0.03
N ASN A 197 21.26 -10.53 0.72
CA ASN A 197 21.46 -10.76 2.15
C ASN A 197 20.18 -10.52 2.95
N LEU A 198 19.35 -9.53 2.58
CA LEU A 198 18.05 -9.29 3.23
C LEU A 198 17.10 -10.47 3.02
N ARG A 199 16.99 -10.99 1.79
CA ARG A 199 16.16 -12.18 1.50
C ARG A 199 16.59 -13.39 2.33
N TYR A 200 17.90 -13.61 2.43
CA TYR A 200 18.46 -14.69 3.22
C TYR A 200 18.22 -14.47 4.71
N LEU A 201 18.40 -13.25 5.20
CA LEU A 201 18.10 -12.89 6.59
C LEU A 201 16.62 -13.11 6.93
N ALA A 202 15.71 -12.84 5.99
CA ALA A 202 14.30 -13.12 6.16
C ALA A 202 14.00 -14.62 6.30
N ASP A 203 14.71 -15.50 5.57
CA ASP A 203 14.60 -16.96 5.75
C ASP A 203 15.07 -17.38 7.15
N LEU A 204 16.21 -16.82 7.61
CA LEU A 204 16.75 -17.15 8.94
C LEU A 204 15.86 -16.64 10.08
N ARG A 205 15.37 -15.39 9.99
CA ARG A 205 14.45 -14.83 10.99
C ARG A 205 13.12 -15.59 11.01
N PHE A 206 12.62 -16.01 9.84
CA PHE A 206 11.47 -16.90 9.77
C PHE A 206 11.74 -18.22 10.50
N GLY A 207 12.92 -18.83 10.27
CA GLY A 207 13.36 -20.06 10.94
C GLY A 207 13.51 -19.92 12.46
N ALA A 208 14.06 -18.79 12.93
CA ALA A 208 14.22 -18.50 14.35
C ALA A 208 12.89 -18.43 15.11
N ASN A 209 11.78 -18.10 14.43
CA ASN A 209 10.44 -18.18 15.03
C ASN A 209 10.00 -19.64 15.36
N PHE A 210 10.67 -20.64 14.80
CA PHE A 210 10.40 -22.06 15.01
C PHE A 210 11.51 -22.77 15.81
N SER A 211 12.77 -22.40 15.59
CA SER A 211 13.93 -22.93 16.29
C SER A 211 14.96 -21.83 16.49
N ASP A 212 14.88 -21.15 17.62
CA ASP A 212 15.75 -20.01 17.93
C ASP A 212 17.23 -20.41 17.90
N ASP A 213 17.60 -21.45 18.66
CA ASP A 213 18.99 -21.93 18.80
C ASP A 213 19.65 -22.27 17.45
N ALA A 214 18.92 -22.89 16.53
CA ALA A 214 19.47 -23.35 15.26
C ALA A 214 19.74 -22.23 14.25
N PHE A 215 18.96 -21.15 14.30
CA PHE A 215 19.06 -20.06 13.32
C PHE A 215 19.78 -18.84 13.89
N MET A 216 19.72 -18.60 15.21
CA MET A 216 20.40 -17.47 15.86
C MET A 216 21.92 -17.56 15.79
N GLN A 217 22.52 -18.75 15.66
CA GLN A 217 23.97 -18.88 15.44
C GLN A 217 24.47 -18.21 14.16
N HIS A 218 23.58 -17.95 13.19
CA HIS A 218 23.88 -17.32 11.90
C HIS A 218 23.55 -15.82 11.87
N MET A 219 23.07 -15.28 12.99
CA MET A 219 22.67 -13.90 13.13
C MET A 219 23.31 -13.29 14.38
N LYS A 220 23.48 -11.98 14.39
CA LYS A 220 23.88 -11.26 15.59
C LYS A 220 22.99 -10.04 15.78
N MET A 221 22.49 -9.88 16.99
CA MET A 221 21.74 -8.70 17.38
C MET A 221 22.69 -7.70 18.05
N GLU A 222 22.82 -6.51 17.46
CA GLU A 222 23.61 -5.39 17.98
C GLU A 222 22.83 -4.09 17.77
N ASP A 223 22.75 -3.25 18.80
CA ASP A 223 22.10 -1.93 18.74
C ASP A 223 20.67 -1.97 18.15
N GLY A 224 19.91 -3.00 18.49
CA GLY A 224 18.53 -3.20 17.97
C GLY A 224 18.45 -3.65 16.51
N ARG A 225 19.58 -3.96 15.86
CA ARG A 225 19.66 -4.46 14.48
C ARG A 225 20.17 -5.88 14.42
N ILE A 226 19.71 -6.61 13.41
CA ILE A 226 20.12 -7.99 13.17
C ILE A 226 21.06 -8.02 11.95
N THR A 227 22.27 -8.52 12.15
CA THR A 227 23.25 -8.69 11.09
C THR A 227 23.49 -10.18 10.81
N LEU A 228 23.77 -10.50 9.55
CA LEU A 228 24.10 -11.84 9.12
C LEU A 228 25.57 -12.12 9.42
N THR A 229 25.87 -13.16 10.21
CA THR A 229 27.25 -13.57 10.52
C THR A 229 27.71 -14.73 9.63
N GLY A 230 26.78 -15.52 9.11
CA GLY A 230 27.05 -16.64 8.22
C GLY A 230 25.79 -17.13 7.51
N LYS A 231 25.98 -18.01 6.53
CA LYS A 231 24.88 -18.68 5.81
C LYS A 231 25.02 -20.19 6.01
N PRO A 232 24.01 -20.91 6.55
CA PRO A 232 23.97 -22.36 6.44
C PRO A 232 24.12 -22.82 4.99
N ALA A 233 24.56 -24.06 4.80
CA ALA A 233 24.65 -24.66 3.47
C ALA A 233 23.27 -24.68 2.80
N GLU A 234 23.21 -24.50 1.47
CA GLU A 234 21.92 -24.47 0.75
C GLU A 234 21.15 -25.80 0.84
N ASP A 235 21.86 -26.91 1.04
CA ASP A 235 21.31 -28.24 1.24
C ASP A 235 21.06 -28.60 2.71
N ASP A 236 21.28 -27.65 3.63
CA ASP A 236 21.01 -27.83 5.06
C ASP A 236 19.55 -28.30 5.29
N PRO A 237 19.34 -29.44 5.96
CA PRO A 237 18.00 -30.00 6.14
C PRO A 237 17.03 -29.08 6.88
N MET A 238 17.52 -28.31 7.87
CA MET A 238 16.70 -27.39 8.65
C MET A 238 16.29 -26.19 7.80
N LEU A 239 17.24 -25.59 7.07
CA LEU A 239 16.97 -24.48 6.16
C LEU A 239 15.95 -24.87 5.08
N ARG A 240 16.09 -26.06 4.49
CA ARG A 240 15.14 -26.57 3.48
C ARG A 240 13.74 -26.73 4.04
N ARG A 241 13.60 -27.23 5.26
CA ARG A 241 12.31 -27.38 5.93
C ARG A 241 11.66 -26.02 6.21
N VAL A 242 12.42 -25.08 6.77
CA VAL A 242 11.96 -23.72 7.06
C VAL A 242 11.50 -23.03 5.79
N LYS A 243 12.26 -23.11 4.68
CA LYS A 243 11.83 -22.57 3.38
C LYS A 243 10.50 -23.19 2.90
N ALA A 244 10.30 -24.50 3.07
CA ALA A 244 9.05 -25.16 2.71
C ALA A 244 7.86 -24.72 3.57
N ILE A 245 8.08 -24.44 4.85
CA ILE A 245 7.05 -23.87 5.74
C ILE A 245 6.78 -22.41 5.36
N ARG A 246 7.81 -21.63 5.02
CA ARG A 246 7.68 -20.23 4.58
C ARG A 246 6.81 -20.10 3.34
N VAL A 247 6.95 -21.00 2.36
CA VAL A 247 6.06 -21.02 1.18
C VAL A 247 4.60 -21.19 1.58
N ARG A 248 4.30 -22.04 2.58
CA ARG A 248 2.92 -22.25 3.05
C ARG A 248 2.38 -21.04 3.80
N ASP A 249 3.23 -20.41 4.61
CA ASP A 249 2.93 -19.14 5.28
C ASP A 249 2.56 -18.05 4.26
N GLN A 250 3.37 -17.91 3.20
CA GLN A 250 3.12 -16.99 2.11
C GLN A 250 1.81 -17.30 1.36
N LEU A 251 1.52 -18.58 1.07
CA LEU A 251 0.27 -18.98 0.41
C LEU A 251 -0.98 -18.66 1.25
N PHE A 252 -0.88 -18.79 2.57
CA PHE A 252 -1.97 -18.38 3.46
C PHE A 252 -2.21 -16.87 3.38
N ILE A 253 -1.14 -16.05 3.47
CA ILE A 253 -1.24 -14.59 3.33
C ILE A 253 -1.74 -14.19 1.93
N ASP A 254 -1.32 -14.90 0.89
CA ASP A 254 -1.80 -14.71 -0.49
C ASP A 254 -3.31 -14.95 -0.59
N GLY A 255 -3.84 -15.92 0.16
CA GLY A 255 -5.27 -16.17 0.29
C GLY A 255 -6.06 -14.99 0.87
N LEU A 256 -5.44 -14.17 1.72
CA LEU A 256 -6.08 -12.99 2.33
C LEU A 256 -6.17 -11.79 1.36
N GLN A 257 -5.35 -11.74 0.31
CA GLN A 257 -5.25 -10.56 -0.56
C GLN A 257 -6.56 -10.25 -1.30
N ALA A 258 -7.32 -11.28 -1.66
CA ALA A 258 -8.61 -11.13 -2.32
C ALA A 258 -9.64 -10.43 -1.41
N ASN A 259 -9.58 -10.67 -0.10
CA ASN A 259 -10.46 -10.05 0.87
C ASN A 259 -10.19 -8.55 0.97
N TYR A 260 -8.92 -8.14 1.09
CA TYR A 260 -8.55 -6.71 1.10
C TYR A 260 -8.92 -5.99 -0.21
N SER A 261 -8.71 -6.64 -1.36
CA SER A 261 -9.14 -6.11 -2.66
C SER A 261 -10.65 -5.93 -2.72
N THR A 262 -11.41 -6.93 -2.26
CA THR A 262 -12.88 -6.90 -2.25
C THR A 262 -13.40 -5.83 -1.30
N PHE A 263 -12.81 -5.70 -0.11
CA PHE A 263 -13.13 -4.65 0.85
C PHE A 263 -12.95 -3.26 0.23
N SER A 264 -11.78 -3.00 -0.37
CA SER A 264 -11.49 -1.73 -1.04
C SER A 264 -12.47 -1.44 -2.18
N GLN A 265 -12.87 -2.47 -2.94
CA GLN A 265 -13.85 -2.33 -4.02
C GLN A 265 -15.26 -2.01 -3.52
N ARG A 266 -15.74 -2.67 -2.46
CA ARG A 266 -17.05 -2.39 -1.85
C ARG A 266 -17.15 -0.95 -1.32
N MET A 267 -16.03 -0.41 -0.84
CA MET A 267 -15.93 0.95 -0.33
C MET A 267 -15.98 2.02 -1.44
N ASN A 268 -15.62 1.71 -2.69
CA ASN A 268 -15.35 2.70 -3.74
C ASN A 268 -16.47 3.71 -3.98
N ASP A 269 -17.71 3.25 -4.11
CA ASP A 269 -18.83 4.11 -4.53
C ASP A 269 -19.18 5.09 -3.40
N SER A 270 -19.44 4.57 -2.20
CA SER A 270 -19.74 5.39 -1.01
C SER A 270 -18.59 6.30 -0.62
N TYR A 271 -17.35 5.84 -0.77
CA TYR A 271 -16.17 6.64 -0.46
C TYR A 271 -15.96 7.78 -1.45
N SER A 272 -16.20 7.56 -2.75
CA SER A 272 -16.11 8.63 -3.75
C SER A 272 -17.11 9.75 -3.47
N VAL A 273 -18.34 9.38 -3.08
CA VAL A 273 -19.39 10.33 -2.69
C VAL A 273 -18.98 11.09 -1.43
N TRP A 274 -18.45 10.39 -0.42
CA TRP A 274 -17.92 11.02 0.79
C TRP A 274 -16.77 11.99 0.50
N GLN A 275 -15.78 11.60 -0.31
CA GLN A 275 -14.64 12.45 -0.67
C GLN A 275 -15.13 13.72 -1.37
N GLU A 276 -16.05 13.60 -2.34
CA GLU A 276 -16.58 14.76 -3.07
C GLU A 276 -17.32 15.73 -2.13
N GLN A 277 -18.28 15.24 -1.35
CA GLN A 277 -19.08 16.08 -0.45
C GLN A 277 -18.22 16.73 0.63
N SER A 278 -17.35 15.95 1.28
CA SER A 278 -16.45 16.49 2.31
C SER A 278 -15.50 17.53 1.74
N SER A 279 -14.99 17.34 0.51
CA SER A 279 -14.12 18.33 -0.13
C SER A 279 -14.79 19.69 -0.36
N LEU A 280 -16.11 19.70 -0.64
CA LEU A 280 -16.88 20.92 -0.82
C LEU A 280 -17.03 21.67 0.50
N GLU A 281 -17.28 20.95 1.59
CA GLU A 281 -17.42 21.52 2.93
C GLU A 281 -16.11 22.07 3.47
N VAL A 282 -15.01 21.28 3.42
CA VAL A 282 -13.67 21.75 3.81
C VAL A 282 -13.28 23.00 3.01
N LYS A 283 -13.58 23.04 1.71
CA LYS A 283 -13.32 24.20 0.88
C LYS A 283 -14.16 25.41 1.31
N ALA A 284 -15.46 25.24 1.56
CA ALA A 284 -16.35 26.31 1.98
C ALA A 284 -15.91 26.90 3.33
N GLU A 285 -15.58 26.04 4.28
CA GLU A 285 -15.05 26.42 5.59
C GLU A 285 -13.74 27.20 5.45
N ARG A 286 -12.80 26.72 4.63
CA ARG A 286 -11.52 27.40 4.36
C ARG A 286 -11.72 28.77 3.70
N GLU A 287 -12.63 28.89 2.74
CA GLU A 287 -12.95 30.17 2.10
C GLU A 287 -13.62 31.15 3.07
N ALA A 288 -14.49 30.66 3.96
CA ALA A 288 -15.10 31.45 5.01
C ALA A 288 -14.05 31.94 6.02
N LYS A 289 -13.19 31.05 6.53
CA LYS A 289 -12.06 31.40 7.41
C LYS A 289 -11.14 32.43 6.76
N ALA A 290 -10.82 32.27 5.47
CA ALA A 290 -9.99 33.24 4.74
C ALA A 290 -10.69 34.60 4.56
N LYS A 291 -12.00 34.62 4.29
CA LYS A 291 -12.79 35.85 4.19
C LYS A 291 -12.90 36.55 5.54
N ALA A 292 -13.22 35.82 6.59
CA ALA A 292 -13.26 36.31 7.96
C ALA A 292 -11.90 36.85 8.42
N ALA A 293 -10.78 36.21 8.09
CA ALA A 293 -9.45 36.75 8.38
C ALA A 293 -9.15 38.06 7.64
N ARG A 294 -9.66 38.23 6.41
CA ARG A 294 -9.56 39.49 5.66
C ARG A 294 -10.48 40.58 6.20
N GLU A 295 -11.70 40.21 6.63
CA GLU A 295 -12.70 41.11 7.21
C GLU A 295 -12.40 41.45 8.68
N ALA A 296 -11.63 40.63 9.40
CA ALA A 296 -11.12 40.90 10.74
C ALA A 296 -10.12 42.08 10.76
N ILE A 297 -9.48 42.39 9.63
CA ILE A 297 -8.70 43.63 9.46
C ILE A 297 -9.63 44.87 9.43
N GLY A 298 -10.96 44.68 9.33
CA GLY A 298 -12.00 45.72 9.30
C GLY A 298 -13.20 45.52 10.25
N GLY A 299 -13.15 44.60 11.23
CA GLY A 299 -14.01 44.66 12.42
C GLY A 299 -15.28 43.79 12.50
N ALA A 300 -15.46 42.71 11.74
CA ALA A 300 -16.55 41.75 12.02
C ALA A 300 -16.18 40.31 11.63
N LEU A 301 -16.44 39.35 12.52
CA LEU A 301 -16.26 37.90 12.25
C LEU A 301 -17.61 37.19 12.40
N LEU A 302 -18.18 36.70 11.31
CA LEU A 302 -19.32 35.77 11.31
C LEU A 302 -18.89 34.49 10.59
N LEU A 303 -18.65 33.42 11.36
CA LEU A 303 -18.35 32.09 10.83
C LEU A 303 -19.43 31.11 11.32
N GLY A 304 -20.36 30.81 10.43
CA GLY A 304 -21.34 29.73 10.55
C GLY A 304 -21.79 29.38 9.15
N LEU A 305 -21.27 28.29 8.60
CA LEU A 305 -21.65 27.84 7.27
C LEU A 305 -22.15 26.40 7.36
N GLY A 306 -23.49 26.25 7.32
CA GLY A 306 -24.14 25.04 6.85
C GLY A 306 -24.46 25.22 5.37
N VAL A 307 -23.60 24.73 4.46
CA VAL A 307 -23.76 24.94 3.01
C VAL A 307 -24.28 23.69 2.32
N PHE A 308 -25.47 23.23 2.71
CA PHE A 308 -26.29 22.37 1.85
C PHE A 308 -27.68 22.99 1.64
N SER A 309 -27.75 24.08 0.87
CA SER A 309 -29.02 24.53 0.25
C SER A 309 -28.85 25.62 -0.82
N ALA A 310 -28.10 25.37 -1.90
CA ALA A 310 -28.26 26.20 -3.12
C ALA A 310 -27.63 25.59 -4.37
N VAL A 311 -28.17 24.48 -4.89
CA VAL A 311 -28.00 24.12 -6.31
C VAL A 311 -29.30 23.61 -6.91
N ALA A 312 -30.31 24.48 -7.01
CA ALA A 312 -31.41 24.33 -7.97
C ALA A 312 -32.13 25.67 -8.21
N GLY A 313 -32.03 26.19 -9.44
CA GLY A 313 -33.07 26.93 -10.17
C GLY A 313 -33.78 28.15 -9.55
N SER A 314 -33.41 29.33 -10.06
CA SER A 314 -34.27 30.45 -10.50
C SER A 314 -35.48 30.94 -9.67
N GLN A 315 -35.38 32.23 -9.29
CA GLN A 315 -36.43 33.26 -9.13
C GLN A 315 -37.71 32.93 -8.34
N SER A 316 -37.82 33.52 -7.14
CA SER A 316 -38.98 34.34 -6.73
C SER A 316 -38.77 34.95 -5.34
N ASP A 317 -39.18 36.20 -5.20
CA ASP A 317 -39.23 36.95 -3.94
C ASP A 317 -40.21 36.30 -2.96
N SER A 318 -39.72 35.75 -1.84
CA SER A 318 -40.41 35.77 -0.54
C SER A 318 -39.55 35.15 0.57
N SER A 319 -39.51 35.85 1.72
CA SER A 319 -39.13 35.38 3.06
C SER A 319 -37.76 34.69 3.20
N ILE A 320 -36.71 35.52 3.34
CA ILE A 320 -35.64 35.24 4.30
C ILE A 320 -36.30 35.09 5.67
N GLY A 321 -36.46 33.85 6.14
CA GLY A 321 -37.23 33.60 7.35
C GLY A 321 -37.23 32.13 7.76
N SER A 322 -36.04 31.54 7.98
CA SER A 322 -35.81 30.39 8.90
C SER A 322 -34.40 29.79 8.80
N ALA A 323 -33.35 30.61 8.66
CA ALA A 323 -31.95 30.14 8.74
C ALA A 323 -31.17 30.88 9.85
N ALA A 324 -31.85 31.18 10.97
CA ALA A 324 -31.29 31.89 12.12
C ALA A 324 -31.65 31.16 13.43
N GLY A 325 -31.46 29.83 13.46
CA GLY A 325 -31.82 28.97 14.60
C GLY A 325 -30.65 28.29 15.31
N THR A 326 -29.40 28.52 14.89
CA THR A 326 -28.20 27.92 15.51
C THR A 326 -27.12 28.99 15.70
N ALA A 327 -27.48 30.06 16.42
CA ALA A 327 -26.52 31.02 16.95
C ALA A 327 -26.41 30.78 18.46
N GLY A 328 -25.53 29.87 18.87
CA GLY A 328 -25.28 29.57 20.27
C GLY A 328 -23.94 28.86 20.44
N ALA A 329 -23.05 29.51 21.20
CA ALA A 329 -21.71 29.10 21.61
C ALA A 329 -20.58 29.23 20.57
N VAL A 330 -19.93 30.41 20.62
CA VAL A 330 -18.55 30.64 20.20
C VAL A 330 -17.63 30.14 21.30
N VAL A 331 -16.87 29.08 21.04
CA VAL A 331 -15.60 28.78 21.73
C VAL A 331 -14.59 28.45 20.65
N GLY A 332 -13.37 28.97 20.82
CA GLY A 332 -12.38 29.13 19.76
C GLY A 332 -11.97 27.84 19.04
N GLY A 333 -11.57 28.02 17.78
CA GLY A 333 -10.49 27.23 17.21
C GLY A 333 -10.75 25.80 16.75
N MET A 334 -11.91 25.18 16.93
CA MET A 334 -12.10 23.76 16.50
C MET A 334 -13.45 23.42 15.86
N ALA A 335 -14.39 24.36 15.72
CA ALA A 335 -15.74 24.04 15.23
C ALA A 335 -15.86 23.64 13.74
N GLY A 336 -14.77 23.69 12.98
CA GLY A 336 -14.80 23.42 11.53
C GLY A 336 -14.82 21.93 11.18
N ALA A 337 -14.01 21.15 11.89
CA ALA A 337 -13.82 19.74 11.63
C ALA A 337 -15.07 18.92 12.04
N ALA A 338 -15.70 19.28 13.16
CA ALA A 338 -16.97 18.69 13.62
C ALA A 338 -18.09 18.74 12.55
N LEU A 339 -18.15 19.82 11.76
CA LEU A 339 -19.18 19.99 10.72
C LEU A 339 -19.03 19.02 9.54
N LEU A 340 -17.83 18.47 9.31
CA LEU A 340 -17.57 17.53 8.22
C LEU A 340 -18.35 16.22 8.45
N HIS A 341 -18.33 15.69 9.68
CA HIS A 341 -19.11 14.51 10.05
C HIS A 341 -20.62 14.78 9.96
N GLU A 342 -21.09 15.97 10.33
CA GLU A 342 -22.53 16.30 10.30
C GLU A 342 -23.08 16.54 8.87
N SER A 343 -22.27 17.12 7.98
CA SER A 343 -22.69 17.46 6.61
C SER A 343 -23.15 16.24 5.80
N PHE A 344 -22.47 15.10 5.95
CA PHE A 344 -22.77 13.85 5.27
C PHE A 344 -24.00 13.11 5.85
N LYS A 345 -24.68 13.66 6.87
CA LYS A 345 -25.85 13.02 7.53
C LYS A 345 -27.21 13.47 6.98
N THR A 346 -27.26 14.57 6.22
CA THR A 346 -28.52 15.32 6.04
C THR A 346 -29.41 14.88 4.88
N SER A 347 -28.87 14.23 3.85
CA SER A 347 -29.67 13.72 2.72
C SER A 347 -29.97 12.22 2.82
N LYS A 348 -31.11 11.77 2.28
CA LYS A 348 -31.46 10.33 2.25
C LYS A 348 -30.43 9.49 1.46
N GLU A 349 -29.84 10.06 0.42
CA GLU A 349 -28.80 9.42 -0.39
C GLU A 349 -27.47 9.34 0.37
N ALA A 350 -27.07 10.43 1.06
CA ALA A 350 -25.87 10.44 1.88
C ALA A 350 -25.99 9.46 3.07
N LYS A 351 -27.19 9.32 3.66
CA LYS A 351 -27.43 8.31 4.70
C LYS A 351 -27.12 6.89 4.22
N LEU A 352 -27.54 6.50 3.02
CA LEU A 352 -27.25 5.16 2.48
C LEU A 352 -25.73 4.93 2.37
N HIS A 353 -25.00 5.89 1.80
CA HIS A 353 -23.55 5.80 1.66
C HIS A 353 -22.85 5.79 3.01
N ARG A 354 -23.33 6.60 3.96
CA ARG A 354 -22.80 6.66 5.32
C ARG A 354 -22.98 5.35 6.05
N ASP A 355 -24.21 4.82 6.07
CA ASP A 355 -24.52 3.55 6.73
C ASP A 355 -23.67 2.40 6.11
N THR A 356 -23.38 2.46 4.81
CA THR A 356 -22.44 1.52 4.15
C THR A 356 -21.00 1.67 4.65
N LEU A 357 -20.51 2.91 4.84
CA LEU A 357 -19.16 3.17 5.35
C LEU A 357 -19.03 2.80 6.82
N ASP A 358 -20.07 3.05 7.62
CA ASP A 358 -20.17 2.60 9.02
C ASP A 358 -20.10 1.08 9.09
N GLU A 359 -20.90 0.35 8.30
CA GLU A 359 -20.88 -1.13 8.27
C GLU A 359 -19.49 -1.67 7.88
N LEU A 360 -18.83 -1.07 6.89
CA LEU A 360 -17.47 -1.44 6.50
C LEU A 360 -16.44 -1.10 7.59
N GLY A 361 -16.64 0.00 8.30
CA GLY A 361 -15.81 0.45 9.41
C GLY A 361 -16.08 -0.28 10.73
N GLU A 362 -17.19 -1.00 10.87
CA GLU A 362 -17.47 -1.90 11.99
C GLU A 362 -16.99 -3.34 11.69
N SER A 363 -17.01 -3.76 10.42
CA SER A 363 -16.51 -5.07 9.96
C SER A 363 -14.98 -5.15 9.80
N LEU A 364 -14.26 -4.35 10.59
CA LEU A 364 -12.80 -4.10 10.49
C LEU A 364 -11.91 -5.31 10.58
N ASP A 365 -12.34 -6.22 11.44
CA ASP A 365 -11.71 -7.51 11.67
C ASP A 365 -11.84 -8.43 10.43
N MET A 366 -12.47 -7.91 9.37
CA MET A 366 -12.59 -8.50 8.05
C MET A 366 -13.03 -9.95 8.21
N GLU A 367 -14.18 -10.15 8.86
CA GLU A 367 -14.69 -11.47 9.27
C GLU A 367 -14.43 -12.49 8.16
N LEU A 368 -13.49 -13.39 8.43
CA LEU A 368 -13.08 -14.37 7.46
C LEU A 368 -13.95 -15.61 7.62
N ALA A 369 -14.50 -16.10 6.52
CA ALA A 369 -15.16 -17.39 6.51
C ALA A 369 -14.20 -18.45 7.10
N PRO A 370 -14.65 -19.33 8.01
CA PRO A 370 -13.80 -20.34 8.61
C PRO A 370 -13.03 -21.15 7.56
N GLN A 371 -11.72 -21.26 7.73
CA GLN A 371 -10.86 -22.00 6.81
C GLN A 371 -10.46 -23.35 7.40
N VAL A 372 -10.55 -24.42 6.62
CA VAL A 372 -10.10 -25.75 7.04
C VAL A 372 -8.89 -26.13 6.20
N ILE A 373 -7.72 -26.19 6.85
CA ILE A 373 -6.46 -26.54 6.19
C ILE A 373 -6.05 -27.94 6.63
N LYS A 374 -5.80 -28.81 5.65
CA LYS A 374 -5.32 -30.18 5.88
C LYS A 374 -3.83 -30.26 5.59
N TYR A 375 -3.08 -30.85 6.51
CA TYR A 375 -1.65 -31.10 6.36
C TYR A 375 -1.34 -32.55 6.75
N GLU A 376 -1.02 -33.39 5.76
CA GLU A 376 -0.83 -34.82 5.97
C GLU A 376 -1.98 -35.48 6.76
N LYS A 377 -1.75 -35.84 8.03
CA LYS A 377 -2.73 -36.42 8.95
C LYS A 377 -3.36 -35.40 9.90
N GLU A 378 -2.90 -34.16 9.88
CA GLU A 378 -3.40 -33.07 10.69
C GLU A 378 -4.43 -32.23 9.94
N THR A 379 -5.36 -31.63 10.66
CA THR A 379 -6.31 -30.67 10.13
C THR A 379 -6.51 -29.58 11.16
N VAL A 380 -6.39 -28.33 10.72
CA VAL A 380 -6.69 -27.16 11.55
C VAL A 380 -7.90 -26.43 10.96
N LYS A 381 -8.83 -26.05 11.84
CA LYS A 381 -9.91 -25.13 11.50
C LYS A 381 -9.53 -23.76 12.07
N LEU A 382 -9.38 -22.79 11.19
CA LEU A 382 -9.11 -21.40 11.54
C LEU A 382 -10.46 -20.66 11.59
N THR A 383 -10.67 -19.90 12.65
CA THR A 383 -11.91 -19.14 12.88
C THR A 383 -11.61 -17.76 13.43
N GLY A 384 -12.57 -16.85 13.30
CA GLY A 384 -12.42 -15.49 13.79
C GLY A 384 -11.91 -14.56 12.71
N ASP A 385 -11.35 -13.44 13.14
CA ASP A 385 -10.89 -12.37 12.28
C ASP A 385 -9.57 -12.69 11.54
N ALA A 386 -9.13 -11.80 10.64
CA ALA A 386 -7.91 -12.02 9.87
C ALA A 386 -6.64 -12.17 10.74
N LYS A 387 -6.56 -11.44 11.86
CA LYS A 387 -5.45 -11.48 12.80
C LYS A 387 -5.47 -12.75 13.64
N GLU A 388 -6.63 -13.13 14.17
CA GLU A 388 -6.87 -14.36 14.92
C GLU A 388 -6.57 -15.60 14.06
N GLN A 389 -7.06 -15.63 12.83
CA GLN A 389 -6.78 -16.74 11.91
C GLN A 389 -5.30 -16.79 11.53
N PHE A 390 -4.63 -15.65 11.34
CA PHE A 390 -3.20 -15.63 11.10
C PHE A 390 -2.40 -16.15 12.30
N ALA A 391 -2.75 -15.75 13.52
CA ALA A 391 -2.12 -16.24 14.74
C ALA A 391 -2.32 -17.76 14.92
N GLN A 392 -3.55 -18.26 14.70
CA GLN A 392 -3.85 -19.69 14.73
C GLN A 392 -3.06 -20.47 13.67
N TRP A 393 -2.94 -19.91 12.46
CA TRP A 393 -2.14 -20.50 11.39
C TRP A 393 -0.65 -20.59 11.75
N ARG A 394 -0.08 -19.52 12.29
CA ARG A 394 1.31 -19.48 12.76
C ARG A 394 1.56 -20.51 13.86
N ALA A 395 0.65 -20.64 14.82
CA ALA A 395 0.73 -21.67 15.86
C ALA A 395 0.68 -23.08 15.29
N PHE A 396 -0.16 -23.32 14.28
CA PHE A 396 -0.24 -24.60 13.58
C PHE A 396 1.05 -24.93 12.81
N LEU A 397 1.62 -23.97 12.08
CA LEU A 397 2.92 -24.15 11.40
C LEU A 397 4.04 -24.50 12.38
N LYS A 398 4.03 -23.89 13.57
CA LYS A 398 5.01 -24.21 14.61
C LYS A 398 4.88 -25.64 15.10
N LYS A 399 3.66 -26.11 15.33
CA LYS A 399 3.38 -27.50 15.70
C LYS A 399 3.87 -28.48 14.63
N ILE A 400 3.62 -28.21 13.34
CA ILE A 400 4.13 -29.04 12.24
C ILE A 400 5.66 -29.11 12.27
N TYR A 401 6.33 -27.96 12.43
CA TYR A 401 7.79 -27.91 12.48
C TYR A 401 8.36 -28.77 13.61
N GLU A 402 7.78 -28.69 14.81
CA GLU A 402 8.20 -29.45 15.99
C GLU A 402 7.98 -30.96 15.83
N GLN A 403 6.92 -31.39 15.13
CA GLN A 403 6.66 -32.81 14.88
C GLN A 403 7.60 -33.40 13.81
N GLU A 404 7.97 -32.59 12.82
CA GLU A 404 8.94 -32.98 11.80
C GLU A 404 10.38 -32.93 12.32
N ALA A 405 10.64 -32.21 13.43
CA ALA A 405 11.90 -32.22 14.16
C ALA A 405 12.14 -33.63 14.73
N THR A 406 12.77 -34.47 13.91
CA THR A 406 13.18 -35.82 14.28
C THR A 406 14.12 -35.72 15.49
N PRO A 407 14.00 -36.59 16.51
CA PRO A 407 14.96 -36.61 17.61
C PRO A 407 16.35 -36.90 17.06
N ASP A 408 17.35 -36.11 17.46
CA ASP A 408 18.76 -36.28 17.09
C ASP A 408 19.43 -37.55 17.70
N VAL A 409 18.66 -38.58 18.04
CA VAL A 409 19.21 -39.82 18.60
C VAL A 409 18.57 -41.02 17.90
N GLN A 410 19.33 -41.64 17.00
CA GLN A 410 19.19 -43.07 16.74
C GLN A 410 19.58 -43.79 18.04
N LEU A 411 18.60 -44.45 18.68
CA LEU A 411 18.85 -45.39 19.80
C LEU A 411 19.55 -46.66 19.31
#